data_AF-A0AAD2PUT0-F1
#
_entry.id   AF-A0AAD2PUT0-F1
#
_cell.length_a   1.000
_cell.length_b   1.000
_cell.length_c   1.000
_cell.angle_alpha   90.00
_cell.angle_beta   90.00
_cell.angle_gamma   90.00
#
_symmetry.space_group_name_H-M   'P 1'
#
loop_
_entity.id
_entity.type
_entity.pdbx_description
1 polymer ?
#
loop_
_entity_poly.entity_id
_entity_poly.type
_entity_poly.pdbx_seq_one_letter_code
_entity_poly.pdbx_strand_id
1 'polypeptide(L)'
;MSSVSFQRYSDEFKSLKKQVQDSLHEGFKDVETGDTGNLLSQCDELLQQMALEARSVADPGTKRELLQQVRGCKSELQALKDDHNKKSLMASARSGNGTDNRERLLQQQEMLTKQNSQLENARKVLEETEAVAMEIGEELSHNRETIESTHGRVRQVTSLTGRARRVVQSMNRRAVQQQMLLYGMAASVVIVFFVLVWWMR
;
A
#
# COMPACT_ATOMS: atom_id res chain seq x y z
N MET A 1 3.33 9.90 -11.76
CA MET A 1 3.79 8.94 -12.80
C MET A 1 3.46 7.50 -12.42
N SER A 2 3.69 7.05 -11.17
CA SER A 2 3.36 5.67 -10.72
C SER A 2 1.88 5.27 -10.84
N SER A 3 0.94 6.19 -10.59
CA SER A 3 -0.50 5.88 -10.68
C SER A 3 -1.01 5.57 -12.10
N VAL A 4 -0.33 6.08 -13.15
CA VAL A 4 -0.75 5.86 -14.54
C VAL A 4 -0.28 4.50 -15.03
N SER A 5 0.92 4.09 -14.61
CA SER A 5 1.48 2.76 -14.85
C SER A 5 0.59 1.67 -14.21
N PHE A 6 0.20 1.86 -12.95
CA PHE A 6 -0.64 0.91 -12.23
C PHE A 6 -2.01 0.74 -12.90
N GLN A 7 -2.60 1.85 -13.35
CA GLN A 7 -3.89 1.83 -14.05
C GLN A 7 -3.81 0.99 -15.33
N ARG A 8 -2.72 1.13 -16.08
CA ARG A 8 -2.48 0.36 -17.30
C ARG A 8 -2.36 -1.14 -17.01
N TYR A 9 -1.60 -1.53 -15.99
CA TYR A 9 -1.50 -2.93 -15.57
C TYR A 9 -2.83 -3.49 -15.05
N SER A 10 -3.60 -2.69 -14.31
CA SER A 10 -4.96 -3.05 -13.87
C SER A 10 -5.89 -3.32 -15.06
N ASP A 11 -5.83 -2.48 -16.09
CA ASP A 11 -6.71 -2.61 -17.26
C ASP A 11 -6.28 -3.79 -18.15
N GLU A 12 -4.97 -4.01 -18.31
CA GLU A 12 -4.42 -5.21 -18.96
C GLU A 12 -4.86 -6.48 -18.20
N PHE A 13 -4.74 -6.53 -16.87
CA PHE A 13 -5.20 -7.63 -16.04
C PHE A 13 -6.71 -7.91 -16.20
N LYS A 14 -7.55 -6.87 -16.27
CA LYS A 14 -8.99 -7.04 -16.50
C LYS A 14 -9.29 -7.63 -17.88
N SER A 15 -8.56 -7.22 -18.91
CA SER A 15 -8.73 -7.74 -20.26
C SER A 15 -8.32 -9.22 -20.36
N LEU A 16 -7.21 -9.58 -19.74
CA LEU A 16 -6.66 -10.94 -19.69
C LEU A 16 -7.57 -11.84 -18.86
N LYS A 17 -8.08 -11.34 -17.73
CA LYS A 17 -9.10 -12.04 -16.93
C LYS A 17 -10.35 -12.35 -17.77
N LYS A 18 -10.82 -11.38 -18.55
CA LYS A 18 -12.00 -11.58 -19.42
C LYS A 18 -11.71 -12.63 -20.49
N GLN A 19 -10.53 -12.59 -21.11
CA GLN A 19 -10.12 -13.64 -22.04
C GLN A 19 -10.04 -15.01 -21.38
N VAL A 20 -9.46 -15.13 -20.17
CA VAL A 20 -9.46 -16.40 -19.43
C VAL A 20 -10.89 -16.87 -19.16
N GLN A 21 -11.78 -15.99 -18.73
CA GLN A 21 -13.17 -16.32 -18.43
C GLN A 21 -13.94 -16.77 -19.69
N ASP A 22 -13.70 -16.13 -20.83
CA ASP A 22 -14.29 -16.48 -22.13
C ASP A 22 -13.74 -17.82 -22.63
N SER A 23 -12.42 -18.04 -22.58
CA SER A 23 -11.77 -19.33 -22.88
C SER A 23 -12.25 -20.45 -21.94
N LEU A 24 -12.52 -20.15 -20.67
CA LEU A 24 -13.05 -21.10 -19.69
C LEU A 24 -14.53 -21.47 -19.94
N HIS A 25 -15.24 -20.63 -20.68
CA HIS A 25 -16.63 -20.85 -21.09
C HIS A 25 -16.70 -21.58 -22.44
N GLU A 26 -15.82 -21.24 -23.38
CA GLU A 26 -15.72 -21.88 -24.70
C GLU A 26 -15.00 -23.24 -24.69
N GLY A 27 -14.12 -23.49 -23.71
CA GLY A 27 -13.27 -24.68 -23.56
C GLY A 27 -13.99 -26.03 -23.35
N PHE A 28 -15.28 -26.12 -23.64
CA PHE A 28 -16.00 -27.40 -23.75
C PHE A 28 -15.88 -28.02 -25.15
N LYS A 29 -15.28 -27.33 -26.14
CA LYS A 29 -15.18 -27.83 -27.51
C LYS A 29 -13.86 -28.48 -27.89
N ASP A 30 -12.72 -28.07 -27.37
CA ASP A 30 -11.44 -28.70 -27.75
C ASP A 30 -10.39 -28.64 -26.66
N VAL A 31 -9.51 -29.64 -26.73
CA VAL A 31 -8.45 -29.99 -25.79
C VAL A 31 -7.33 -28.95 -25.84
N GLU A 32 -7.54 -27.77 -25.26
CA GLU A 32 -6.49 -26.75 -25.06
C GLU A 32 -6.45 -26.24 -23.61
N THR A 33 -6.25 -27.17 -22.67
CA THR A 33 -5.92 -26.83 -21.27
C THR A 33 -4.58 -26.07 -21.16
N GLY A 34 -3.73 -26.14 -22.17
CA GLY A 34 -2.43 -25.47 -22.22
C GLY A 34 -2.55 -23.94 -22.34
N ASP A 35 -3.43 -23.44 -23.21
CA ASP A 35 -3.55 -21.99 -23.44
C ASP A 35 -4.19 -21.26 -22.28
N THR A 36 -5.17 -21.89 -21.61
CA THR A 36 -5.78 -21.30 -20.41
C THR A 36 -4.78 -21.25 -19.25
N GLY A 37 -3.90 -22.25 -19.12
CA GLY A 37 -2.81 -22.23 -18.15
C GLY A 37 -1.78 -21.12 -18.40
N ASN A 38 -1.42 -20.89 -19.67
CA ASN A 38 -0.51 -19.81 -20.05
C ASN A 38 -1.10 -18.43 -19.77
N LEU A 39 -2.39 -18.23 -20.03
CA LEU A 39 -3.09 -16.97 -19.70
C LEU A 39 -3.19 -16.74 -18.19
N LEU A 40 -3.41 -17.81 -17.40
CA LEU A 40 -3.39 -17.72 -15.94
C LEU A 40 -2.01 -17.36 -15.39
N SER A 41 -0.93 -17.84 -16.01
CA SER A 41 0.45 -17.45 -15.66
C SER A 41 0.71 -15.97 -15.96
N GLN A 42 0.27 -15.48 -17.12
CA GLN A 42 0.39 -14.05 -17.48
C GLN A 42 -0.38 -13.14 -16.52
N CYS A 43 -1.56 -13.58 -16.05
CA CYS A 43 -2.30 -12.87 -15.00
C CYS A 43 -1.53 -12.80 -13.67
N ASP A 44 -0.81 -13.87 -13.28
CA ASP A 44 0.04 -13.87 -12.08
C ASP A 44 1.22 -12.89 -12.24
N GLU A 45 1.87 -12.87 -13.41
CA GLU A 45 2.98 -11.94 -13.70
C GLU A 45 2.53 -10.48 -13.62
N LEU A 46 1.37 -10.15 -14.21
CA LEU A 46 0.76 -8.83 -14.10
C LEU A 46 0.41 -8.47 -12.66
N LEU A 47 -0.11 -9.43 -11.89
CA LEU A 47 -0.44 -9.21 -10.48
C LEU A 47 0.81 -8.94 -9.63
N GLN A 48 1.93 -9.61 -9.92
CA GLN A 48 3.23 -9.31 -9.31
C GLN A 48 3.71 -7.90 -9.66
N GLN A 49 3.60 -7.49 -10.94
CA GLN A 49 3.97 -6.13 -11.37
C GLN A 49 3.10 -5.05 -10.68
N MET A 50 1.79 -5.27 -10.59
CA MET A 50 0.88 -4.38 -9.86
C MET A 50 1.24 -4.28 -8.37
N ALA A 51 1.64 -5.40 -7.73
CA ALA A 51 2.04 -5.40 -6.33
C ALA A 51 3.35 -4.63 -6.09
N LEU A 52 4.32 -4.76 -7.00
CA LEU A 52 5.58 -4.02 -6.97
C LEU A 52 5.36 -2.52 -7.16
N GLU A 53 4.52 -2.13 -8.12
CA GLU A 53 4.17 -0.72 -8.32
C GLU A 53 3.35 -0.14 -7.17
N ALA A 54 2.37 -0.88 -6.64
CA ALA A 54 1.61 -0.45 -5.47
C ALA A 54 2.53 -0.21 -4.26
N ARG A 55 3.60 -1.00 -4.12
CA ARG A 55 4.57 -0.86 -3.04
C ARG A 55 5.57 0.29 -3.26
N SER A 56 5.88 0.63 -4.52
CA SER A 56 6.80 1.72 -4.87
C SER A 56 6.19 3.12 -4.75
N VAL A 57 4.87 3.23 -4.54
CA VAL A 57 4.20 4.50 -4.27
C VAL A 57 4.61 5.06 -2.90
N ALA A 58 5.12 6.30 -2.91
CA ALA A 58 5.59 7.00 -1.73
C ALA A 58 4.47 7.52 -0.81
N ASP A 59 3.27 7.76 -1.36
CA ASP A 59 2.13 8.25 -0.58
C ASP A 59 1.40 7.10 0.14
N PRO A 60 1.30 7.11 1.49
CA PRO A 60 0.74 6.01 2.27
C PRO A 60 -0.78 5.82 2.10
N GLY A 61 -1.51 6.87 1.71
CA GLY A 61 -2.96 6.78 1.45
C GLY A 61 -3.26 5.99 0.19
N THR A 62 -2.68 6.43 -0.93
CA THR A 62 -2.81 5.75 -2.23
C THR A 62 -2.20 4.35 -2.21
N LYS A 63 -1.05 4.14 -1.54
CA LYS A 63 -0.46 2.81 -1.35
C LYS A 63 -1.45 1.82 -0.72
N ARG A 64 -2.21 2.23 0.31
CA ARG A 64 -3.17 1.36 0.98
C ARG A 64 -4.32 0.95 0.06
N GLU A 65 -4.79 1.90 -0.75
CA GLU A 65 -5.87 1.67 -1.72
C GLU A 65 -5.41 0.72 -2.85
N LEU A 66 -4.22 0.94 -3.41
CA LEU A 66 -3.65 0.10 -4.47
C LEU A 66 -3.39 -1.34 -3.99
N LEU A 67 -2.86 -1.52 -2.78
CA LEU A 67 -2.69 -2.85 -2.18
C LEU A 67 -4.02 -3.56 -1.91
N GLN A 68 -5.08 -2.80 -1.59
CA GLN A 68 -6.42 -3.37 -1.45
C GLN A 68 -6.96 -3.85 -2.80
N GLN A 69 -6.73 -3.10 -3.88
CA GLN A 69 -7.10 -3.51 -5.24
C GLN A 69 -6.32 -4.75 -5.71
N VAL A 70 -5.01 -4.83 -5.42
CA VAL A 70 -4.18 -6.03 -5.70
C VAL A 70 -4.71 -7.26 -4.97
N ARG A 71 -5.13 -7.12 -3.71
CA ARG A 71 -5.74 -8.22 -2.94
C ARG A 71 -7.06 -8.69 -3.55
N GLY A 72 -7.89 -7.75 -4.05
CA GLY A 72 -9.11 -8.07 -4.79
C GLY A 72 -8.83 -8.88 -6.05
N CYS A 73 -7.90 -8.40 -6.89
CA CYS A 73 -7.49 -9.10 -8.11
C CYS A 73 -6.94 -10.51 -7.82
N LYS A 74 -6.16 -10.66 -6.73
CA LYS A 74 -5.61 -11.96 -6.31
C LYS A 74 -6.71 -12.96 -5.94
N SER A 75 -7.70 -12.52 -5.15
CA SER A 75 -8.83 -13.36 -4.76
C SER A 75 -9.64 -13.81 -5.98
N GLU A 76 -9.84 -12.92 -6.95
CA GLU A 76 -10.57 -13.23 -8.18
C GLU A 76 -9.81 -14.19 -9.08
N LEU A 77 -8.48 -14.03 -9.21
CA LEU A 77 -7.64 -14.94 -9.98
C LEU A 77 -7.63 -16.35 -9.38
N GLN A 78 -7.60 -16.45 -8.04
CA GLN A 78 -7.62 -17.72 -7.34
C GLN A 78 -8.93 -18.47 -7.57
N ALA A 79 -10.07 -17.78 -7.53
CA ALA A 79 -11.37 -18.38 -7.87
C ALA A 79 -11.40 -18.90 -9.33
N LEU A 80 -10.77 -18.18 -10.26
CA LEU A 80 -10.67 -18.58 -11.67
C LEU A 80 -9.80 -19.83 -11.87
N LYS A 81 -8.67 -19.91 -11.15
CA LYS A 81 -7.79 -21.09 -11.13
C LYS A 81 -8.50 -22.32 -10.58
N ASP A 82 -9.27 -22.15 -9.51
CA ASP A 82 -10.04 -23.24 -8.90
C ASP A 82 -11.12 -23.77 -9.86
N ASP A 83 -11.81 -22.89 -10.59
CA ASP A 83 -12.80 -23.30 -11.61
C ASP A 83 -12.14 -24.01 -12.81
N HIS A 84 -10.98 -23.53 -13.27
CA HIS A 84 -10.18 -24.21 -14.30
C HIS A 84 -9.75 -25.61 -13.87
N ASN A 85 -9.21 -25.75 -12.65
CA ASN A 85 -8.78 -27.04 -12.13
C ASN A 85 -9.96 -28.02 -11.99
N LYS A 86 -11.08 -27.54 -11.43
CA LYS A 86 -12.32 -28.34 -11.31
C LYS A 86 -12.82 -28.82 -12.67
N LYS A 87 -12.86 -27.94 -13.67
CA LYS A 87 -13.30 -28.29 -15.04
C LYS A 87 -12.33 -29.23 -15.75
N SER A 88 -11.02 -29.01 -15.62
CA SER A 88 -9.98 -29.89 -16.17
C SER A 88 -10.09 -31.32 -15.63
N LEU A 89 -10.25 -31.47 -14.30
CA LEU A 89 -10.46 -32.76 -13.66
C LEU A 89 -11.75 -33.46 -14.16
N MET A 90 -12.82 -32.70 -14.33
CA MET A 90 -14.11 -33.22 -14.80
C MET A 90 -14.08 -33.63 -16.28
N ALA A 91 -13.32 -32.92 -17.12
CA ALA A 91 -13.07 -33.29 -18.52
C ALA A 91 -12.21 -34.56 -18.62
N SER A 92 -11.17 -34.67 -17.78
CA SER A 92 -10.31 -35.86 -17.71
C SER A 92 -11.07 -37.13 -17.28
N ALA A 93 -12.07 -36.97 -16.39
CA ALA A 93 -12.97 -38.06 -15.99
C ALA A 93 -13.91 -38.52 -17.12
N ARG A 94 -14.30 -37.64 -18.05
CA ARG A 94 -15.18 -37.96 -19.19
C ARG A 94 -14.44 -38.58 -20.38
N SER A 95 -13.16 -38.26 -20.57
CA SER A 95 -12.32 -38.83 -21.64
C SER A 95 -11.82 -40.26 -21.34
N GLY A 96 -12.05 -40.78 -20.12
CA GLY A 96 -11.48 -42.04 -19.64
C GLY A 96 -12.10 -43.36 -20.14
N ASN A 97 -12.88 -43.39 -21.23
CA ASN A 97 -13.67 -44.59 -21.61
C ASN A 97 -13.17 -45.38 -22.85
N GLY A 98 -11.93 -45.22 -23.31
CA GLY A 98 -11.44 -46.05 -24.41
C GLY A 98 -9.93 -46.01 -24.61
N THR A 99 -9.30 -47.18 -24.50
CA THR A 99 -8.02 -47.59 -25.12
C THR A 99 -6.80 -46.68 -24.92
N ASP A 100 -6.01 -46.95 -23.88
CA ASP A 100 -4.56 -47.28 -23.95
C ASP A 100 -3.86 -47.01 -22.60
N ASN A 101 -3.87 -48.02 -21.72
CA ASN A 101 -3.33 -47.88 -20.37
C ASN A 101 -1.81 -47.62 -20.33
N ARG A 102 -1.06 -47.97 -21.38
CA ARG A 102 0.40 -47.82 -21.41
C ARG A 102 0.84 -46.42 -21.86
N GLU A 103 0.18 -45.88 -22.87
CA GLU A 103 0.40 -44.49 -23.31
C GLU A 103 -0.05 -43.50 -22.23
N ARG A 104 -1.14 -43.82 -21.53
CA ARG A 104 -1.61 -43.06 -20.36
C ARG A 104 -0.60 -43.05 -19.20
N LEU A 105 0.04 -44.19 -18.92
CA LEU A 105 1.07 -44.25 -17.86
C LEU A 105 2.32 -43.43 -18.23
N LEU A 106 2.74 -43.46 -19.50
CA LEU A 106 3.87 -42.64 -19.97
C LEU A 106 3.54 -41.14 -19.93
N GLN A 107 2.35 -40.74 -20.39
CA GLN A 107 1.88 -39.35 -20.26
C GLN A 107 1.74 -38.91 -18.80
N GLN A 108 1.22 -39.78 -17.93
CA GLN A 108 1.16 -39.48 -16.50
C GLN A 108 2.54 -39.32 -15.89
N GLN A 109 3.52 -40.13 -16.30
CA GLN A 109 4.89 -40.04 -15.80
C GLN A 109 5.60 -38.78 -16.31
N GLU A 110 5.40 -38.39 -17.57
CA GLU A 110 5.91 -37.13 -18.14
C GLU A 110 5.27 -35.91 -17.48
N MET A 111 3.94 -35.95 -17.27
CA MET A 111 3.21 -34.91 -16.55
C MET A 111 3.66 -34.80 -15.09
N LEU A 112 3.90 -35.91 -14.39
CA LEU A 112 4.44 -35.92 -13.03
C LEU A 112 5.85 -35.33 -12.98
N THR A 113 6.69 -35.65 -13.96
CA THR A 113 8.06 -35.10 -14.03
C THR A 113 8.02 -33.59 -14.25
N LYS A 114 7.12 -33.12 -15.11
CA LYS A 114 6.88 -31.69 -15.37
C LYS A 114 6.24 -30.97 -14.17
N GLN A 115 5.35 -31.63 -13.45
CA GLN A 115 4.79 -31.10 -12.20
C GLN A 115 5.85 -30.99 -11.11
N ASN A 116 6.76 -31.96 -11.03
CA ASN A 116 7.85 -31.95 -10.05
C ASN A 116 8.82 -30.79 -10.32
N SER A 117 9.21 -30.58 -11.58
CA SER A 117 10.05 -29.43 -11.95
C SER A 117 9.35 -28.08 -11.75
N GLN A 118 8.03 -28.00 -12.01
CA GLN A 118 7.24 -26.82 -11.67
C GLN A 118 7.14 -26.59 -10.17
N LEU A 119 6.99 -27.65 -9.36
CA LEU A 119 6.99 -27.57 -7.90
C LEU A 119 8.33 -27.10 -7.35
N GLU A 120 9.43 -27.58 -7.91
CA GLU A 120 10.79 -27.15 -7.55
C GLU A 120 11.01 -25.68 -7.87
N ASN A 121 10.62 -25.23 -9.07
CA ASN A 121 10.65 -23.82 -9.46
C ASN A 121 9.73 -22.96 -8.57
N ALA A 122 8.52 -23.42 -8.29
CA ALA A 122 7.60 -22.72 -7.39
C ALA A 122 8.18 -22.61 -5.97
N ARG A 123 8.86 -23.65 -5.48
CA ARG A 123 9.58 -23.61 -4.20
C ARG A 123 10.67 -22.55 -4.20
N LYS A 124 11.48 -22.50 -5.25
CA LYS A 124 12.55 -21.50 -5.39
C LYS A 124 12.00 -20.07 -5.42
N VAL A 125 10.94 -19.86 -6.20
CA VAL A 125 10.25 -18.55 -6.25
C VAL A 125 9.63 -18.18 -4.90
N LEU A 126 9.07 -19.15 -4.16
CA LEU A 126 8.55 -18.92 -2.81
C LEU A 126 9.65 -18.54 -1.83
N GLU A 127 10.82 -19.17 -1.92
CA GLU A 127 11.98 -18.89 -1.06
C GLU A 127 12.52 -17.47 -1.34
N GLU A 128 12.64 -17.09 -2.62
CA GLU A 128 12.97 -15.72 -3.02
C GLU A 128 11.90 -14.71 -2.56
N THR A 129 10.62 -15.08 -2.64
CA THR A 129 9.51 -14.24 -2.17
C THR A 129 9.48 -14.11 -0.65
N GLU A 130 9.87 -15.15 0.10
CA GLU A 130 9.95 -15.14 1.56
C GLU A 130 11.10 -14.25 2.04
N ALA A 131 12.26 -14.31 1.36
CA ALA A 131 13.37 -13.41 1.62
C ALA A 131 12.95 -11.94 1.42
N VAL A 132 12.28 -11.65 0.30
CA VAL A 132 11.75 -10.31 0.04
C VAL A 132 10.70 -9.94 1.09
N ALA A 133 9.79 -10.85 1.48
CA ALA A 133 8.76 -10.64 2.49
C ALA A 133 9.35 -10.30 3.87
N MET A 134 10.42 -10.99 4.28
CA MET A 134 11.15 -10.71 5.52
C MET A 134 11.80 -9.31 5.48
N GLU A 135 12.41 -8.93 4.35
CA GLU A 135 12.97 -7.59 4.16
C GLU A 135 11.89 -6.50 4.27
N ILE A 136 10.68 -6.73 3.72
CA ILE A 136 9.52 -5.83 3.94
C ILE A 136 9.15 -5.73 5.42
N GLY A 137 9.13 -6.87 6.10
CA GLY A 137 8.75 -6.96 7.51
C GLY A 137 9.69 -6.15 8.39
N GLU A 138 10.99 -6.28 8.15
CA GLU A 138 12.03 -5.51 8.84
C GLU A 138 11.91 -4.01 8.54
N GLU A 139 11.72 -3.62 7.28
CA GLU A 139 11.54 -2.23 6.86
C GLU A 139 10.26 -1.60 7.45
N LEU A 140 9.16 -2.36 7.56
CA LEU A 140 7.93 -1.92 8.22
C LEU A 140 8.13 -1.75 9.73
N SER A 141 8.88 -2.64 10.37
CA SER A 141 9.22 -2.53 11.79
C SER A 141 10.06 -1.29 12.05
N HIS A 142 11.09 -1.04 11.24
CA HIS A 142 11.89 0.18 11.33
C HIS A 142 11.03 1.43 11.09
N ASN A 143 10.15 1.42 10.08
CA ASN A 143 9.25 2.55 9.82
C ASN A 143 8.30 2.81 10.99
N ARG A 144 7.83 1.77 11.69
CA ARG A 144 7.03 1.92 12.91
C ARG A 144 7.82 2.59 14.02
N GLU A 145 9.06 2.17 14.26
CA GLU A 145 9.96 2.79 15.24
C GLU A 145 10.21 4.27 14.91
N THR A 146 10.40 4.61 13.64
CA THR A 146 10.55 5.99 13.17
C THR A 146 9.28 6.81 13.43
N ILE A 147 8.09 6.25 13.19
CA ILE A 147 6.82 6.93 13.48
C ILE A 147 6.63 7.14 14.99
N GLU A 148 6.90 6.13 15.82
CA GLU A 148 6.83 6.24 17.28
C GLU A 148 7.82 7.30 17.81
N SER A 149 9.04 7.34 17.28
CA SER A 149 10.05 8.36 17.64
C SER A 149 9.64 9.77 17.21
N THR A 150 8.97 9.90 16.06
CA THR A 150 8.46 11.19 15.56
C THR A 150 7.31 11.69 16.42
N HIS A 151 6.43 10.80 16.92
CA HIS A 151 5.42 11.15 17.92
C HIS A 151 6.04 11.66 19.24
N GLY A 152 7.16 11.05 19.67
CA GLY A 152 7.94 11.54 20.81
C GLY A 152 8.50 12.95 20.58
N ARG A 153 9.06 13.21 19.41
CA ARG A 153 9.59 14.52 19.01
C ARG A 153 8.50 15.60 18.91
N VAL A 154 7.31 15.27 18.39
CA VAL A 154 6.17 16.20 18.33
C VAL A 154 5.66 16.58 19.74
N ARG A 155 5.64 15.62 20.68
CA ARG A 155 5.33 15.90 22.09
C ARG A 155 6.39 16.80 22.76
N GLN A 156 7.65 16.67 22.35
CA GLN A 156 8.72 17.55 22.82
C GLN A 156 8.60 18.97 22.24
N VAL A 157 8.26 19.11 20.96
CA VAL A 157 8.04 20.42 20.30
C VAL A 157 6.84 21.16 20.91
N THR A 158 5.74 20.48 21.22
CA THR A 158 4.59 21.11 21.92
C THR A 158 4.97 21.63 23.32
N SER A 159 5.85 20.93 24.04
CA SER A 159 6.36 21.41 25.34
C SER A 159 7.25 22.66 25.21
N LEU A 160 8.02 22.76 24.13
CA LEU A 160 8.86 23.94 23.83
C LEU A 160 8.00 25.14 23.41
N THR A 161 6.93 24.92 22.64
CA THR A 161 5.94 25.95 22.28
C THR A 161 5.22 26.50 23.52
N GLY A 162 4.85 25.64 24.47
CA GLY A 162 4.27 26.06 25.74
C GLY A 162 5.20 26.96 26.57
N ARG A 163 6.51 26.64 26.59
CA ARG A 163 7.54 27.47 27.25
C ARG A 163 7.76 28.79 26.52
N ALA A 164 7.84 28.78 25.19
CA ALA A 164 7.95 30.00 24.39
C ALA A 164 6.77 30.94 24.62
N ARG A 165 5.53 30.43 24.64
CA ARG A 165 4.32 31.20 24.94
C ARG A 165 4.37 31.84 26.33
N ARG A 166 4.85 31.10 27.35
CA ARG A 166 5.02 31.63 28.71
C ARG A 166 6.07 32.74 28.78
N VAL A 167 7.19 32.59 28.07
CA VAL A 167 8.24 33.61 27.99
C VAL A 167 7.71 34.87 27.31
N VAL A 168 7.06 34.74 26.15
CA VAL A 168 6.46 35.89 25.43
C VAL A 168 5.39 36.58 26.28
N GLN A 169 4.55 35.83 27.00
CA GLN A 169 3.56 36.42 27.90
C GLN A 169 4.21 37.17 29.08
N SER A 170 5.34 36.68 29.59
CA SER A 170 6.12 37.38 30.63
C SER A 170 6.78 38.67 30.11
N MET A 171 7.22 38.68 28.85
CA MET A 171 7.75 39.88 28.19
C MET A 171 6.64 40.92 27.96
N ASN A 172 5.47 40.48 27.49
CA ASN A 172 4.33 41.37 27.26
C ASN A 172 3.84 42.04 28.56
N ARG A 173 3.78 41.29 29.66
CA ARG A 173 3.37 41.85 30.96
C ARG A 173 4.36 42.90 31.48
N ARG A 174 5.67 42.69 31.28
CA ARG A 174 6.70 43.68 31.64
C ARG A 174 6.62 44.94 30.77
N ALA A 175 6.36 44.79 29.46
CA ALA A 175 6.19 45.91 28.55
C ALA A 175 4.98 46.78 28.91
N VAL A 176 3.83 46.17 29.23
CA VAL A 176 2.62 46.90 29.66
C VAL A 176 2.86 47.64 30.99
N GLN A 177 3.58 47.03 31.94
CA GLN A 177 3.94 47.71 33.19
C GLN A 177 4.81 48.95 32.96
N GLN A 178 5.80 48.86 32.08
CA GLN A 178 6.65 49.99 31.72
C GLN A 178 5.86 51.10 31.00
N GLN A 179 4.94 50.74 30.11
CA GLN A 179 4.06 51.71 29.46
C GLN A 179 3.15 52.43 30.47
N MET A 180 2.55 51.72 31.43
CA MET A 180 1.72 52.32 32.48
C MET A 180 2.50 53.30 33.37
N LEU A 181 3.74 52.97 33.75
CA LEU A 181 4.60 53.87 34.52
C LEU A 181 4.93 55.16 33.75
N LEU A 182 5.22 55.05 32.45
CA LEU A 182 5.53 56.20 31.60
C LEU A 182 4.32 57.14 31.47
N TYR A 183 3.12 56.58 31.21
CA TYR A 183 1.89 57.38 31.18
C TYR A 183 1.58 58.03 32.53
N GLY A 184 1.83 57.34 33.65
CA GLY A 184 1.68 57.90 34.99
C GLY A 184 2.58 59.11 35.25
N MET A 185 3.86 59.03 34.87
CA MET A 185 4.77 60.18 34.97
C MET A 185 4.32 61.34 34.09
N ALA A 186 3.97 61.10 32.83
CA ALA A 186 3.49 62.15 31.93
C ALA A 186 2.23 62.83 32.47
N ALA A 187 1.26 62.06 32.98
CA ALA A 187 0.05 62.59 33.59
C ALA A 187 0.36 63.45 34.83
N SER A 188 1.31 63.03 35.67
CA SER A 188 1.70 63.81 36.86
C SER A 188 2.23 65.20 36.51
N VAL A 189 3.04 65.31 35.45
CA VAL A 189 3.58 66.60 34.98
C VAL A 189 2.46 67.51 34.47
N VAL A 190 1.53 66.94 33.70
CA VAL A 190 0.38 67.68 33.17
C VAL A 190 -0.52 68.19 34.29
N ILE A 191 -0.81 67.37 35.31
CA ILE A 191 -1.63 67.78 36.47
C ILE A 191 -0.97 68.95 37.20
N VAL A 192 0.33 68.88 37.49
CA VAL A 192 1.06 69.96 38.16
C VAL A 192 1.01 71.25 37.33
N PHE A 193 1.17 71.15 36.01
CA PHE A 193 1.06 72.31 35.13
C PHE A 193 -0.33 72.98 35.21
N PHE A 194 -1.40 72.19 35.17
CA PHE A 194 -2.77 72.71 35.31
C PHE A 194 -3.01 73.37 36.68
N VAL A 195 -2.50 72.76 37.77
CA VAL A 195 -2.62 73.33 39.12
C VAL A 195 -1.90 74.67 39.23
N LEU A 196 -0.69 74.79 38.68
CA LEU A 196 0.06 76.04 38.69
C LEU A 196 -0.64 77.15 37.91
N VAL A 197 -1.17 76.82 36.73
CA VAL A 197 -1.93 77.79 35.91
C VAL A 197 -3.19 78.23 36.65
N TRP A 198 -3.91 77.30 37.30
CA TRP A 198 -5.11 77.63 38.08
C TRP A 198 -4.80 78.49 39.31
N TRP A 199 -3.67 78.27 39.99
CA TRP A 199 -3.25 79.09 41.13
C TRP A 199 -2.79 80.50 40.73
N MET A 200 -2.23 80.65 39.52
CA MET A 200 -1.76 81.93 38.99
C MET A 200 -2.89 82.77 38.35
N ARG A 201 -3.99 82.14 37.94
CA ARG A 201 -5.14 82.75 37.25
C ARG A 201 -6.14 83.36 38.23
#